data_AF-M0MF29-F1
#
_entry.id   AF-M0MF29-F1
#
_cell.length_a   1.000
_cell.length_b   1.000
_cell.length_c   1.000
_cell.angle_alpha   90.00
_cell.angle_beta   90.00
_cell.angle_gamma   90.00
#
_symmetry.space_group_name_H-M   'P 1'
#
loop_
_entity.id
_entity.type
_entity.pdbx_description
1 polymer ?
#
loop_
_entity_poly.entity_id
_entity_poly.type
_entity_poly.pdbx_seq_one_letter_code
_entity_poly.pdbx_strand_id
1 'polypeptide(L)'
;MRKRALERDDYACVRCSRTKEELGRNPDVHHIVPVRTFAESDAHEKADAHFLENVASLCIACHRKAEFGKISKTVLRSLIAD
;
A
#
# COMPACT_ATOMS: atom_id res chain seq x y z
N MET A 1 10.75 -0.86 5.38
CA MET A 1 9.28 -0.81 5.23
C MET A 1 8.76 -1.80 4.17
N ARG A 2 9.21 -1.75 2.90
CA ARG A 2 8.63 -2.56 1.80
C ARG A 2 8.58 -4.07 2.08
N LYS A 3 9.69 -4.66 2.53
CA LYS A 3 9.75 -6.10 2.88
C LYS A 3 8.74 -6.48 3.96
N ARG A 4 8.66 -5.69 5.04
CA ARG A 4 7.68 -5.90 6.13
C ARG A 4 6.23 -5.84 5.67
N ALA A 5 5.90 -4.95 4.72
CA ALA A 5 4.55 -4.89 4.14
C ALA A 5 4.24 -6.14 3.31
N LEU A 6 5.19 -6.62 2.51
CA LEU A 6 5.04 -7.86 1.75
C LEU A 6 4.90 -9.08 2.67
N GLU A 7 5.66 -9.13 3.76
CA GLU A 7 5.56 -10.21 4.76
C GLU A 7 4.21 -10.18 5.49
N ARG A 8 3.73 -9.00 5.92
CA ARG A 8 2.40 -8.84 6.54
C ARG A 8 1.28 -9.33 5.60
N ASP A 9 1.38 -8.98 4.32
CA ASP A 9 0.33 -9.24 3.34
C ASP A 9 0.48 -10.61 2.65
N ASP A 10 1.31 -11.51 3.19
CA ASP A 10 1.62 -12.85 2.65
C ASP A 10 2.00 -12.83 1.16
N TYR A 11 2.73 -11.80 0.75
CA TYR A 11 3.10 -11.55 -0.65
C TYR A 11 1.91 -11.55 -1.62
N ALA A 12 0.70 -11.27 -1.12
CA ALA A 12 -0.55 -11.23 -1.88
C ALA A 12 -1.10 -9.81 -1.98
N CYS A 13 -1.94 -9.58 -3.00
CA CYS A 13 -2.69 -8.35 -3.11
C CYS A 13 -3.77 -8.30 -2.02
N VAL A 14 -3.70 -7.36 -1.08
CA VAL A 14 -4.68 -7.27 0.03
C VAL A 14 -6.12 -7.00 -0.43
N ARG A 15 -6.30 -6.54 -1.67
CA ARG A 15 -7.63 -6.25 -2.23
C ARG A 15 -8.28 -7.42 -2.96
N CYS A 16 -7.50 -8.21 -3.70
CA CYS A 16 -8.04 -9.24 -4.59
C CYS A 16 -7.39 -10.61 -4.38
N SER A 17 -6.57 -10.74 -3.34
CA SER A 17 -5.90 -11.96 -2.89
C SER A 17 -4.96 -12.63 -3.88
N ARG A 18 -4.75 -12.05 -5.07
CA ARG A 18 -3.79 -12.60 -6.05
C ARG A 18 -2.40 -12.69 -5.44
N THR A 19 -1.83 -13.89 -5.45
CA THR A 19 -0.53 -14.17 -4.82
C THR A 19 0.63 -13.76 -5.73
N LYS A 20 1.84 -13.73 -5.17
CA LYS A 20 3.07 -13.53 -5.93
C LYS A 20 3.22 -14.52 -7.08
N GLU A 21 2.84 -15.78 -6.87
CA GLU A 21 2.91 -16.86 -7.85
C GLU A 21 1.99 -16.57 -9.04
N GLU A 22 0.74 -16.18 -8.77
CA GLU A 22 -0.22 -15.79 -9.82
C GLU A 22 0.19 -14.52 -10.57
N LEU A 23 0.88 -13.60 -9.89
CA LEU A 23 1.37 -12.35 -10.48
C LEU A 23 2.70 -12.52 -11.23
N GLY A 24 3.44 -13.62 -11.00
CA GLY A 24 4.81 -13.82 -11.46
C GLY A 24 5.84 -12.84 -10.87
N ARG A 25 5.45 -12.09 -9.84
CA ARG A 25 6.26 -11.04 -9.18
C ARG A 25 5.63 -10.65 -7.85
N ASN A 26 6.40 -10.00 -6.98
CA ASN A 26 5.84 -9.42 -5.76
C ASN A 26 4.80 -8.34 -6.10
N PRO A 27 3.73 -8.21 -5.30
CA PRO A 27 2.88 -7.01 -5.33
C PRO A 27 3.69 -5.72 -5.19
N ASP A 28 3.15 -4.64 -5.75
CA ASP A 28 3.67 -3.29 -5.53
C ASP A 28 3.22 -2.83 -4.14
N VAL A 29 4.05 -2.03 -3.45
CA VAL A 29 3.68 -1.47 -2.14
C VAL A 29 3.24 -0.03 -2.35
N HIS A 30 1.96 0.22 -2.06
CA HIS A 30 1.28 1.50 -2.26
C HIS A 30 1.19 2.27 -0.95
N HIS A 31 1.52 3.56 -0.97
CA HIS A 31 1.26 4.47 0.15
C HIS A 31 -0.20 4.93 0.18
N ILE A 32 -0.92 4.62 1.24
CA ILE A 32 -2.32 5.00 1.48
C ILE A 32 -2.44 6.52 1.61
N VAL A 33 -1.58 7.14 2.42
CA VAL A 33 -1.34 8.59 2.42
C VAL A 33 -0.07 8.85 1.61
N PRO A 34 -0.17 9.55 0.46
CA PRO A 34 0.97 9.77 -0.42
C PRO A 34 2.13 10.47 0.27
N VAL A 35 3.36 10.09 -0.06
CA VAL A 35 4.60 10.69 0.49
C VAL A 35 4.61 12.22 0.32
N ARG A 36 4.09 12.74 -0.79
CA ARG A 36 4.00 14.19 -1.03
C ARG A 36 3.19 14.94 0.03
N THR A 37 2.16 14.31 0.62
CA THR A 37 1.36 14.92 1.69
C THR A 37 2.18 15.16 2.95
N PHE A 38 3.15 14.29 3.24
CA PHE A 38 4.09 14.50 4.35
C PHE A 38 5.15 15.54 3.98
N ALA A 39 5.64 15.51 2.74
CA ALA A 39 6.63 16.47 2.24
C ALA A 39 6.13 17.93 2.22
N GLU A 40 4.83 18.11 2.00
CA GLU A 40 4.16 19.42 1.91
C GLU A 40 3.65 19.90 3.29
N SER A 41 3.84 19.13 4.36
CA SER A 41 3.37 19.47 5.71
C SER A 41 4.42 20.24 6.50
N ASP A 42 4.01 21.29 7.22
CA ASP A 42 4.89 22.06 8.11
C ASP A 42 5.35 21.27 9.35
N ALA A 43 4.63 20.18 9.69
CA ALA A 43 4.86 19.38 10.90
C ALA A 43 5.50 18.01 10.64
N HIS A 44 5.78 17.66 9.38
CA HIS A 44 6.22 16.31 9.01
C HIS A 44 7.34 16.35 7.97
N GLU A 45 8.17 15.32 7.95
CA GLU A 45 9.16 15.08 6.90
C GLU A 45 8.71 13.97 5.95
N LYS A 46 9.32 13.91 4.75
CA LYS A 46 9.11 12.79 3.81
C LYS A 46 9.30 11.41 4.46
N ALA A 47 10.23 11.31 5.40
CA ALA A 47 10.54 10.09 6.12
C ALA A 47 9.34 9.56 6.92
N ASP A 48 8.49 10.45 7.43
CA ASP A 48 7.32 10.12 8.26
C ASP A 48 6.24 9.38 7.49
N ALA A 49 6.30 9.36 6.15
CA ALA A 49 5.37 8.60 5.34
C ALA A 49 5.59 7.07 5.39
N HIS A 50 6.72 6.60 5.91
CA HIS A 50 7.21 5.22 5.75
C HIS A 50 6.92 4.29 6.94
N PHE A 51 5.71 4.31 7.47
CA PHE A 51 5.21 3.36 8.48
C PHE A 51 4.32 2.27 7.87
N LEU A 52 4.18 1.14 8.56
CA LEU A 52 3.57 -0.08 8.01
C LEU A 52 2.06 0.09 7.75
N GLU A 53 1.39 0.82 8.62
CA GLU A 53 -0.04 1.14 8.57
C GLU A 53 -0.37 2.19 7.48
N ASN A 54 0.65 2.81 6.88
CA ASN A 54 0.48 3.70 5.73
C ASN A 54 0.63 3.00 4.39
N VAL A 55 0.87 1.68 4.35
CA VAL A 55 1.14 0.98 3.09
C VAL A 55 0.36 -0.30 2.92
N ALA A 56 0.05 -0.64 1.67
CA ALA A 56 -0.67 -1.85 1.28
C ALA A 56 0.01 -2.53 0.08
N SER A 57 0.10 -3.87 0.10
CA SER A 57 0.58 -4.67 -1.04
C SER A 57 -0.54 -4.86 -2.06
N LEU A 58 -0.35 -4.37 -3.29
CA LEU A 58 -1.36 -4.38 -4.36
C LEU A 58 -0.78 -4.92 -5.67
N CYS A 59 -1.58 -5.70 -6.41
CA CYS A 59 -1.28 -6.01 -7.80
C CYS A 59 -1.40 -4.74 -8.68
N ILE A 60 -0.80 -4.71 -9.87
CA ILE A 60 -0.84 -3.53 -10.78
C ILE A 60 -2.25 -2.99 -10.97
N ALA A 61 -3.23 -3.87 -11.18
CA ALA A 61 -4.60 -3.49 -11.44
C ALA A 61 -5.25 -2.78 -10.23
N CYS A 62 -5.03 -3.30 -9.01
CA CYS A 62 -5.53 -2.68 -7.79
C CYS A 62 -4.73 -1.42 -7.42
N HIS A 63 -3.41 -1.42 -7.65
CA HIS A 63 -2.55 -0.26 -7.42
C HIS A 63 -2.99 0.93 -8.27
N ARG A 64 -3.26 0.73 -9.57
CA ARG A 64 -3.81 1.78 -10.43
C ARG A 64 -5.18 2.28 -9.94
N LYS A 65 -6.05 1.39 -9.48
CA LYS A 65 -7.35 1.80 -8.93
C LYS A 65 -7.18 2.65 -7.66
N ALA A 66 -6.27 2.29 -6.77
CA ALA A 66 -5.94 3.05 -5.56
C ALA A 66 -5.37 4.44 -5.91
N GLU A 67 -4.42 4.50 -6.86
CA GLU A 67 -3.80 5.76 -7.33
C GLU A 67 -4.86 6.76 -7.83
N PHE A 68 -5.86 6.28 -8.58
CA PHE A 68 -6.94 7.11 -9.11
C PHE A 68 -8.16 7.21 -8.17
N GLY A 69 -8.03 6.84 -6.90
CA GLY A 69 -9.08 6.98 -5.89
C GLY A 69 -10.29 6.05 -6.08
N LYS A 70 -10.23 5.06 -6.97
CA LYS A 70 -11.28 4.05 -7.18
C LYS A 70 -11.33 3.01 -6.05
N ILE A 71 -10.28 2.94 -5.23
CA ILE A 71 -10.27 2.27 -3.94
C ILE A 71 -9.95 3.36 -2.92
N SER A 72 -10.83 3.59 -1.95
CA SER A 72 -10.64 4.67 -0.98
C SER A 72 -9.56 4.34 0.04
N LYS A 73 -8.97 5.37 0.65
CA LYS A 73 -7.98 5.21 1.73
C LYS A 73 -8.55 4.43 2.92
N THR A 74 -9.81 4.68 3.27
CA THR A 74 -10.51 3.95 4.33
C THR A 74 -10.61 2.46 4.02
N VAL A 75 -10.94 2.11 2.78
CA VAL A 75 -10.98 0.70 2.34
C VAL A 75 -9.57 0.09 2.37
N LEU A 76 -8.54 0.80 1.92
CA LEU A 76 -7.17 0.27 2.00
C LEU A 76 -6.73 0.00 3.45
N ARG A 77 -7.07 0.91 4.38
CA ARG A 77 -6.77 0.71 5.81
C ARG A 77 -7.48 -0.50 6.40
N SER A 78 -8.74 -0.74 6.03
CA SER A 78 -9.48 -1.90 6.53
C SER A 78 -8.98 -3.24 5.96
N LEU A 79 -8.16 -3.22 4.91
CA LEU A 79 -7.60 -4.43 4.28
C LEU A 79 -6.21 -4.81 4.80
N ILE A 80 -5.61 -3.95 5.63
CA ILE A 80 -4.26 -4.17 6.20
C ILE A 80 -4.27 -4.26 7.73
N ALA A 81 -5.46 -4.17 8.34
CA ALA A 81 -5.68 -4.36 9.76
C ALA A 81 -6.06 -5.83 9.97
N ASP A 82 -5.37 -6.49 10.92
CA ASP A 82 -5.69 -7.86 11.36
C ASP A 82 -7.12 -7.96 11.91
#